data_AF-A0A5S3WC02-F1
#
_entry.id   AF-A0A5S3WC02-F1
#
_cell.length_a   1.000
_cell.length_b   1.000
_cell.length_c   1.000
_cell.angle_alpha   90.00
_cell.angle_beta   90.00
_cell.angle_gamma   90.00
#
_symmetry.space_group_name_H-M   'P 1'
#
loop_
_entity.id
_entity.type
_entity.pdbx_description
1 polymer ?
#
loop_
_entity_poly.entity_id
_entity_poly.type
_entity_poly.pdbx_seq_one_letter_code
_entity_poly.pdbx_strand_id
1 'polypeptide(L)'
;MFKALVLIFIVFSSAVTANTSNTLNSVLNVDRAIPNSIHLSFPNDNNITPKKSDFTILNYVLMSNNDGERWAVITLNNLSSGNRELNQDHILALFADGSRLTPIEFKLGFKGSETQSVTVSFAEHKFPILSVYSSNDL
;
A
#
# COMPACT_ATOMS: atom_id res chain seq x y z
N MET A 1 9.49 -32.31 -45.68
CA MET A 1 9.24 -30.87 -45.44
C MET A 1 7.92 -30.61 -44.71
N PHE A 2 6.82 -31.27 -45.07
CA PHE A 2 5.49 -31.09 -44.40
C PHE A 2 5.48 -31.47 -42.90
N LYS A 3 6.21 -32.52 -42.49
CA LYS A 3 6.28 -32.96 -41.08
C LYS A 3 6.97 -31.94 -40.15
N ALA A 4 7.94 -31.19 -40.65
CA ALA A 4 8.61 -30.15 -39.88
C ALA A 4 7.73 -28.91 -39.70
N LEU A 5 6.89 -28.60 -40.69
CA LEU A 5 5.93 -27.49 -40.64
C LEU A 5 4.85 -27.72 -39.58
N VAL A 6 4.36 -28.96 -39.45
CA VAL A 6 3.35 -29.33 -38.43
C VAL A 6 3.92 -29.21 -37.02
N LEU A 7 5.20 -29.55 -36.81
CA LEU A 7 5.85 -29.43 -35.50
C LEU A 7 5.95 -27.96 -35.06
N ILE A 8 6.26 -27.04 -35.98
CA ILE A 8 6.33 -25.60 -35.71
C ILE A 8 4.94 -25.04 -35.32
N PHE A 9 3.87 -25.53 -35.97
CA PHE A 9 2.51 -25.10 -35.67
C PHE A 9 2.03 -25.53 -34.27
N ILE A 10 2.47 -26.71 -33.80
CA ILE A 10 2.17 -27.20 -32.43
C ILE A 10 2.89 -26.35 -31.38
N VAL A 11 4.15 -25.97 -31.61
CA VAL A 11 4.93 -25.13 -30.67
C VAL A 11 4.39 -23.70 -30.60
N PHE A 12 3.85 -23.17 -31.71
CA PHE A 12 3.22 -21.83 -31.72
C PHE A 12 1.87 -21.78 -30.98
N SER A 13 1.16 -22.90 -30.90
CA SER A 13 -0.19 -22.94 -30.31
C SER A 13 -0.17 -22.82 -28.77
N SER A 14 0.95 -23.18 -28.11
CA SER A 14 1.09 -23.05 -26.65
C SER A 14 1.44 -21.65 -26.14
N ALA A 15 1.74 -20.68 -27.02
CA ALA A 15 2.18 -19.35 -26.62
C ALA A 15 1.04 -18.33 -26.37
N VAL A 16 -0.22 -18.69 -26.62
CA VAL A 16 -1.34 -17.72 -26.72
C VAL A 16 -2.20 -17.61 -25.45
N THR A 17 -1.98 -18.41 -24.39
CA THR A 17 -2.90 -18.47 -23.24
C THR A 17 -2.49 -17.69 -21.97
N ALA A 18 -1.47 -16.83 -21.99
CA ALA A 18 -0.92 -16.26 -20.75
C ALA A 18 -1.44 -14.86 -20.31
N ASN A 19 -2.18 -14.12 -21.15
CA ASN A 19 -2.36 -12.68 -20.88
C ASN A 19 -3.63 -12.29 -20.09
N THR A 20 -4.66 -13.13 -20.04
CA THR A 20 -5.96 -12.77 -19.42
C THR A 20 -6.03 -13.03 -17.92
N SER A 21 -5.25 -13.98 -17.39
CA SER A 21 -5.19 -14.24 -15.94
C SER A 21 -4.45 -13.14 -15.17
N ASN A 22 -3.48 -12.50 -15.82
CA ASN A 22 -2.64 -11.47 -15.20
C ASN A 22 -3.43 -10.18 -14.91
N THR A 23 -4.42 -9.84 -15.74
CA THR A 23 -5.21 -8.62 -15.56
C THR A 23 -6.24 -8.71 -14.45
N LEU A 24 -6.70 -9.91 -14.07
CA LEU A 24 -7.58 -10.09 -12.90
C LEU A 24 -6.77 -10.15 -11.59
N ASN A 25 -5.56 -10.70 -11.65
CA ASN A 25 -4.68 -10.77 -10.48
C ASN A 25 -4.09 -9.42 -10.06
N SER A 26 -3.96 -8.49 -11.00
CA SER A 26 -3.45 -7.15 -10.74
C SER A 26 -4.49 -6.13 -10.26
N VAL A 27 -5.79 -6.47 -10.28
CA VAL A 27 -6.84 -5.57 -9.78
C VAL A 27 -6.75 -5.46 -8.26
N LEU A 28 -6.60 -4.22 -7.77
CA LEU A 28 -6.66 -3.90 -6.35
C LEU A 28 -8.08 -4.11 -5.82
N ASN A 29 -8.18 -4.89 -4.75
CA ASN A 29 -9.40 -5.13 -3.99
C ASN A 29 -9.29 -4.41 -2.65
N VAL A 30 -10.42 -3.90 -2.15
CA VAL A 30 -10.49 -3.33 -0.80
C VAL A 30 -10.39 -4.45 0.22
N ASP A 31 -9.41 -4.35 1.11
CA ASP A 31 -9.23 -5.31 2.19
C ASP A 31 -10.33 -5.14 3.24
N ARG A 32 -10.64 -6.22 3.95
CA ARG A 32 -11.61 -6.17 5.04
C ARG A 32 -11.14 -5.17 6.09
N ALA A 33 -12.01 -4.21 6.44
CA ALA A 33 -11.73 -3.26 7.50
C ALA A 33 -11.45 -3.99 8.83
N ILE A 34 -10.30 -3.67 9.43
CA ILE A 34 -9.91 -4.13 10.75
C ILE A 34 -10.35 -3.04 11.74
N PRO A 35 -11.18 -3.34 12.75
CA PRO A 35 -11.60 -2.35 13.74
C PRO A 35 -10.40 -1.70 14.44
N ASN A 36 -10.42 -0.37 14.55
CA ASN A 36 -9.40 0.41 15.27
C ASN A 36 -9.31 0.06 16.76
N SER A 37 -10.27 -0.70 17.31
CA SER A 37 -10.30 -1.16 18.69
C SER A 37 -9.43 -2.41 18.95
N ILE A 38 -8.76 -2.96 17.94
CA ILE A 38 -7.90 -4.13 18.11
C ILE A 38 -6.54 -3.69 18.67
N HIS A 39 -6.16 -4.28 19.80
CA HIS A 39 -4.84 -4.09 20.40
C HIS A 39 -3.82 -5.01 19.73
N LEU A 40 -2.87 -4.43 18.98
CA LEU A 40 -1.78 -5.14 18.30
C LEU A 40 -0.45 -4.89 19.04
N SER A 41 0.14 -5.93 19.62
CA SER A 41 1.34 -5.80 20.48
C SER A 41 2.60 -6.39 19.83
N PHE A 42 2.89 -6.01 18.58
CA PHE A 42 4.13 -6.45 17.92
C PHE A 42 5.35 -5.73 18.51
N PRO A 43 6.47 -6.43 18.74
CA PRO A 43 7.71 -5.79 19.19
C PRO A 43 8.17 -4.72 18.19
N ASN A 44 8.88 -3.70 18.69
CA ASN A 44 9.48 -2.64 17.87
C ASN A 44 10.93 -2.41 18.30
N ASP A 45 11.72 -3.48 18.31
CA ASP A 45 13.08 -3.47 18.86
C ASP A 45 14.01 -2.47 18.14
N ASN A 46 13.73 -2.22 16.85
CA ASN A 46 14.45 -1.25 16.02
C ASN A 46 13.92 0.19 16.16
N ASN A 47 12.92 0.41 17.02
CA ASN A 47 12.26 1.70 17.27
C ASN A 47 11.86 2.43 15.98
N ILE A 48 11.29 1.69 15.02
CA ILE A 48 10.85 2.24 13.74
C ILE A 48 9.55 3.00 14.00
N THR A 49 9.58 4.32 13.80
CA THR A 49 8.45 5.23 14.01
C THR A 49 8.33 6.23 12.86
N PRO A 50 7.13 6.72 12.55
CA PRO A 50 6.97 7.80 11.57
C PRO A 50 7.74 9.05 11.99
N LYS A 51 8.21 9.82 11.02
CA LYS A 51 8.80 11.13 11.26
C LYS A 51 7.76 12.05 11.91
N LYS A 52 8.19 12.74 12.96
CA LYS A 52 7.36 13.72 13.68
C LYS A 52 6.82 14.78 12.72
N SER A 53 5.51 14.99 12.74
CA SER A 53 4.82 15.95 11.86
C SER A 53 3.53 16.49 12.49
N ASP A 54 2.91 17.47 11.81
CA ASP A 54 1.62 18.04 12.19
C ASP A 54 0.43 17.29 11.55
N PHE A 55 0.64 16.08 11.04
CA PHE A 55 -0.41 15.29 10.38
C PHE A 55 -1.03 14.27 11.31
N THR A 56 -2.36 14.12 11.28
CA THR A 56 -3.09 12.99 11.88
C THR A 56 -3.87 12.25 10.81
N ILE A 57 -3.97 10.93 10.93
CA ILE A 57 -4.77 10.11 10.03
C ILE A 57 -6.18 10.01 10.60
N LEU A 58 -7.17 10.51 9.86
CA LEU A 58 -8.57 10.43 10.27
C LEU A 58 -9.16 9.06 9.98
N ASN A 59 -8.84 8.50 8.82
CA ASN A 59 -9.24 7.17 8.40
C ASN A 59 -8.36 6.70 7.24
N TYR A 60 -8.38 5.39 6.98
CA TYR A 60 -7.76 4.82 5.79
C TYR A 60 -8.57 3.63 5.25
N VAL A 61 -8.35 3.33 3.98
CA VAL A 61 -8.86 2.12 3.29
C VAL A 61 -7.65 1.37 2.76
N LEU A 62 -7.50 0.12 3.20
CA LEU A 62 -6.43 -0.77 2.74
C LEU A 62 -6.88 -1.50 1.49
N MET A 63 -5.95 -1.68 0.56
CA MET A 63 -6.21 -2.38 -0.70
C MET A 63 -5.05 -3.29 -1.05
N SER A 64 -5.36 -4.44 -1.66
CA SER A 64 -4.35 -5.36 -2.14
C SER A 64 -4.81 -6.21 -3.31
N ASN A 65 -3.88 -6.92 -3.94
CA ASN A 65 -4.18 -7.84 -5.03
C ASN A 65 -3.43 -9.18 -4.87
N ASN A 66 -3.62 -10.07 -5.85
CA ASN A 66 -3.03 -11.42 -5.80
C ASN A 66 -1.53 -11.43 -6.10
N ASP A 67 -1.02 -10.37 -6.75
CA ASP A 67 0.41 -10.18 -6.99
C ASP A 67 1.14 -9.70 -5.72
N GLY A 68 0.38 -9.33 -4.68
CA GLY A 68 0.89 -8.94 -3.37
C GLY A 68 1.10 -7.44 -3.23
N GLU A 69 0.63 -6.62 -4.18
CA GLU A 69 0.66 -5.17 -4.05
C GLU A 69 -0.14 -4.72 -2.83
N ARG A 70 0.40 -3.74 -2.11
CA ARG A 70 -0.22 -3.17 -0.91
C ARG A 70 -0.39 -1.68 -1.08
N TRP A 71 -1.62 -1.22 -0.94
CA TRP A 71 -2.00 0.17 -1.15
C TRP A 71 -2.88 0.66 -0.01
N ALA A 72 -2.87 1.97 0.20
CA ALA A 72 -3.79 2.61 1.13
C ALA A 72 -4.31 3.92 0.53
N VAL A 73 -5.62 4.16 0.66
CA VAL A 73 -6.19 5.50 0.56
C VAL A 73 -6.27 6.05 1.98
N ILE A 74 -5.59 7.15 2.25
CA ILE A 74 -5.43 7.72 3.59
C ILE A 74 -6.02 9.11 3.58
N THR A 75 -6.93 9.41 4.51
CA THR A 75 -7.42 10.77 4.75
C THR A 75 -6.67 11.38 5.91
N LEU A 76 -5.96 12.47 5.68
CA LEU A 76 -5.16 13.16 6.68
C LEU A 76 -5.67 14.58 6.92
N ASN A 77 -5.44 15.08 8.13
CA ASN A 77 -5.60 16.48 8.49
C ASN A 77 -4.24 17.10 8.85
N ASN A 78 -3.98 18.30 8.33
CA ASN A 78 -2.87 19.14 8.79
C ASN A 78 -3.31 19.95 10.02
N LEU A 79 -2.81 19.59 11.20
CA LEU A 79 -3.15 20.23 12.47
C LEU A 79 -2.52 21.63 12.63
N SER A 80 -1.55 21.98 11.78
CA SER A 80 -0.93 23.31 11.80
C SER A 80 -1.81 24.34 11.08
N SER A 81 -1.76 25.60 11.54
CA SER A 81 -2.38 26.75 10.86
C SER A 81 -1.63 27.20 9.60
N GLY A 82 -0.37 26.79 9.43
CA GLY A 82 0.44 27.03 8.24
C GLY A 82 0.52 25.80 7.33
N ASN A 83 0.99 26.03 6.10
CA ASN A 83 1.16 24.98 5.11
C ASN A 83 2.23 23.97 5.53
N ARG A 84 2.05 22.71 5.11
CA ARG A 84 2.97 21.59 5.36
C ARG A 84 3.09 20.70 4.14
N GLU A 85 4.23 20.05 3.99
CA GLU A 85 4.43 19.01 2.99
C GLU A 85 4.34 17.64 3.68
N LEU A 86 3.45 16.79 3.17
CA LEU A 86 3.36 15.38 3.50
C LEU A 86 4.28 14.59 2.56
N ASN A 87 5.03 13.62 3.10
CA ASN A 87 5.88 12.71 2.33
C ASN A 87 5.86 11.32 2.98
N GLN A 88 6.57 10.36 2.38
CA GLN A 88 6.58 8.97 2.83
C GLN A 88 7.06 8.77 4.27
N ASP A 89 7.97 9.61 4.76
CA ASP A 89 8.53 9.44 6.10
C ASP A 89 7.50 9.75 7.19
N HIS A 90 6.44 10.50 6.88
CA HIS A 90 5.38 10.86 7.83
C HIS A 90 4.34 9.76 8.04
N ILE A 91 4.37 8.69 7.25
CA ILE A 91 3.38 7.61 7.26
C ILE A 91 4.07 6.27 7.44
N LEU A 92 3.55 5.43 8.33
CA LEU A 92 4.07 4.09 8.55
C LEU A 92 2.93 3.07 8.54
N ALA A 93 3.14 1.95 7.86
CA ALA A 93 2.24 0.80 7.92
C ALA A 93 2.81 -0.26 8.86
N LEU A 94 1.96 -0.88 9.68
CA LEU A 94 2.26 -2.11 10.42
C LEU A 94 1.70 -3.31 9.63
N PHE A 95 2.54 -4.26 9.33
CA PHE A 95 2.18 -5.49 8.62
C PHE A 95 1.91 -6.65 9.58
N ALA A 96 1.23 -7.68 9.09
CA ALA A 96 0.84 -8.82 9.92
C ALA A 96 2.01 -9.70 10.43
N ASP A 97 3.21 -9.52 9.90
CA ASP A 97 4.45 -10.11 10.43
C ASP A 97 5.17 -9.20 11.45
N GLY A 98 4.58 -8.04 11.78
CA GLY A 98 5.14 -7.06 12.70
C GLY A 98 6.14 -6.09 12.06
N SER A 99 6.43 -6.25 10.76
CA SER A 99 7.28 -5.30 10.04
C SER A 99 6.60 -3.94 9.91
N ARG A 100 7.41 -2.90 9.81
CA ARG A 100 6.97 -1.51 9.71
C ARG A 100 7.65 -0.86 8.51
N LEU A 101 6.87 -0.44 7.52
CA LEU A 101 7.39 0.12 6.27
C LEU A 101 6.70 1.44 5.94
N THR A 102 7.47 2.38 5.40
CA THR A 102 6.95 3.60 4.79
C THR A 102 6.40 3.28 3.40
N PRO A 103 5.48 4.08 2.85
CA PRO A 103 5.10 3.94 1.46
C PRO A 103 6.26 4.32 0.52
N ILE A 104 6.09 4.04 -0.77
CA ILE A 104 6.95 4.54 -1.85
C ILE A 104 6.96 6.07 -1.81
N GLU A 105 8.10 6.67 -2.18
CA GLU A 105 8.32 8.11 -2.17
C GLU A 105 7.18 8.88 -2.86
N PHE A 106 6.67 9.89 -2.15
CA PHE A 106 5.65 10.80 -2.66
C PHE A 106 5.77 12.15 -1.95
N LYS A 107 5.15 13.19 -2.53
CA LYS A 107 5.05 14.52 -1.91
C LYS A 107 3.69 15.14 -2.18
N LEU A 108 3.11 15.75 -1.16
CA LEU A 108 1.82 16.43 -1.26
C LEU A 108 1.77 17.62 -0.30
N GLY A 109 1.39 18.79 -0.81
CA GLY A 109 1.22 20.00 0.00
C GLY A 109 -0.17 20.09 0.61
N PHE A 110 -0.23 20.47 1.89
CA PHE A 110 -1.44 20.78 2.63
C PHE A 110 -1.42 22.25 3.05
N LYS A 111 -2.54 22.94 2.90
CA LYS A 111 -2.81 24.22 3.56
C LYS A 111 -3.01 24.00 5.06
N GLY A 112 -2.92 25.08 5.82
CA GLY A 112 -3.25 25.04 7.24
C GLY A 112 -4.66 24.51 7.49
N SER A 113 -4.82 23.62 8.45
CA SER A 113 -6.11 22.99 8.81
C SER A 113 -6.77 22.17 7.69
N GLU A 114 -6.09 21.93 6.56
CA GLU A 114 -6.65 21.21 5.42
C GLU A 114 -6.80 19.72 5.71
N THR A 115 -7.90 19.15 5.24
CA THR A 115 -8.13 17.70 5.19
C THR A 115 -8.11 17.25 3.74
N GLN A 116 -7.27 16.26 3.43
CA GLN A 116 -7.13 15.73 2.08
C GLN A 116 -6.85 14.23 2.12
N SER A 117 -7.34 13.53 1.11
CA SER A 117 -7.04 12.11 0.89
C SER A 117 -5.90 11.91 -0.11
N VAL A 118 -5.04 10.94 0.15
CA VAL A 118 -3.93 10.53 -0.71
C VAL A 118 -3.91 9.00 -0.86
N THR A 119 -3.63 8.54 -2.08
CA THR A 119 -3.41 7.11 -2.34
C THR A 119 -1.91 6.85 -2.38
N VAL A 120 -1.43 5.92 -1.55
CA VAL A 120 -0.02 5.56 -1.44
C VAL A 120 0.18 4.04 -1.61
N SER A 121 1.33 3.65 -2.15
CA SER A 121 1.74 2.26 -2.31
C SER A 121 2.80 1.89 -1.29
N PHE A 122 2.75 0.67 -0.77
CA PHE A 122 3.80 0.05 0.05
C PHE A 122 4.52 -1.07 -0.70
N ALA A 123 4.48 -1.03 -2.04
CA ALA A 123 5.02 -2.04 -2.94
C ALA A 123 4.39 -3.44 -2.73
N GLU A 124 5.03 -4.46 -3.29
CA GLU A 124 4.66 -5.85 -3.09
C GLU A 124 5.12 -6.36 -1.71
N HIS A 125 4.20 -6.96 -0.97
CA HIS A 125 4.51 -7.56 0.32
C HIS A 125 3.66 -8.80 0.59
N LYS A 126 4.30 -9.86 1.12
CA LYS A 126 3.62 -11.14 1.40
C LYS A 126 2.52 -11.00 2.45
N PHE A 127 2.77 -10.23 3.51
CA PHE A 127 1.82 -10.03 4.60
C PHE A 127 0.92 -8.82 4.34
N PRO A 128 -0.36 -8.85 4.76
CA PRO A 128 -1.25 -7.70 4.63
C PRO A 128 -0.88 -6.58 5.61
N ILE A 129 -1.32 -5.36 5.29
CA ILE A 129 -1.27 -4.22 6.21
C ILE A 129 -2.36 -4.42 7.27
N LEU A 130 -2.02 -4.19 8.54
CA LEU A 130 -2.97 -4.19 9.66
C LEU A 130 -3.39 -2.78 10.05
N SER A 131 -2.44 -1.83 10.03
CA SER A 131 -2.72 -0.43 10.32
C SER A 131 -1.78 0.52 9.58
N VAL A 132 -2.25 1.76 9.42
CA VAL A 132 -1.45 2.88 8.91
C VAL A 132 -1.60 4.03 9.90
N TYR A 133 -0.49 4.65 10.29
CA TYR A 133 -0.45 5.66 11.34
C TYR A 133 0.60 6.74 11.04
N SER A 134 0.36 7.94 11.57
CA SER A 134 1.34 9.02 11.65
C SER A 134 1.95 9.10 13.06
N SER A 135 2.87 10.05 13.26
CA SER A 135 3.46 10.29 14.58
C SER A 135 2.44 10.74 15.65
N ASN A 136 1.29 11.28 15.25
CA ASN A 136 0.26 11.78 16.18
C ASN A 136 -0.77 10.72 16.58
N ASP A 137 -0.69 9.52 15.98
CA ASP A 137 -1.59 8.40 16.27
C ASP A 137 -0.92 7.35 17.20
N LEU A 138 0.31 7.62 17.66
CA LEU A 138 1.10 6.79 18.59
C LEU A 138 0.75 7.04 20.07
#